data_AF-A0A957STX9-F1
#
_entry.id   AF-A0A957STX9-F1
#
_cell.length_a   1.000
_cell.length_b   1.000
_cell.length_c   1.000
_cell.angle_alpha   90.00
_cell.angle_beta   90.00
_cell.angle_gamma   90.00
#
_symmetry.space_group_name_H-M   'P 1'
#
loop_
_entity.id
_entity.type
_entity.pdbx_description
1 polymer ?
#
loop_
_entity_poly.entity_id
_entity_poly.type
_entity_poly.pdbx_seq_one_letter_code
_entity_poly.pdbx_strand_id
1 'polypeptide(L)'
;PQEGKPNRKEYQITDEGRIELRRWLVTPLPLDPVREASLIQIFFSHFSSNEEIAALFESRMKEIEEHLHILKNVAQAAIDENAKRIGLERARQLWQITLDYGIDYYEFELAWHEKMLKTIHNLPPLMPPTK
;
A
#
# COMPACT_ATOMS: atom_id res chain seq x y z
N PRO A 1 17.74 36.00 -4.11
CA PRO A 1 18.95 35.58 -3.37
C PRO A 1 18.55 34.93 -2.03
N GLN A 2 18.87 33.64 -1.82
CA GLN A 2 18.74 33.01 -0.51
C GLN A 2 20.01 33.33 0.29
N GLU A 3 19.94 34.28 1.21
CA GLU A 3 21.00 34.51 2.19
C GLU A 3 20.85 33.51 3.35
N GLY A 4 21.93 32.79 3.68
CA GLY A 4 22.07 32.04 4.93
C GLY A 4 21.68 30.55 4.94
N LYS A 5 21.32 29.93 3.81
CA LYS A 5 21.02 28.48 3.73
C LYS A 5 22.09 27.73 2.92
N PRO A 6 22.37 26.45 3.22
CA PRO A 6 23.28 25.64 2.41
C PRO A 6 22.78 25.56 0.96
N ASN A 7 23.71 25.56 0.00
CA ASN A 7 23.40 25.49 -1.43
C ASN A 7 22.46 24.30 -1.72
N ARG A 8 21.25 24.61 -2.21
CA ARG A 8 20.30 23.59 -2.65
C ARG A 8 20.66 23.16 -4.08
N LYS A 9 20.82 21.86 -4.29
CA LYS A 9 20.89 21.31 -5.65
C LYS A 9 19.48 21.25 -6.22
N GLU A 10 19.23 22.05 -7.25
CA GLU A 10 17.99 22.01 -8.02
C GLU A 10 18.18 21.17 -9.27
N TYR A 11 17.30 20.20 -9.49
CA TYR A 11 17.32 19.34 -10.66
C TYR A 11 16.21 19.74 -11.61
N GLN A 12 16.53 19.77 -12.90
CA GLN A 12 15.57 19.98 -13.99
C GLN A 12 15.71 18.82 -14.97
N ILE A 13 14.59 18.35 -15.50
CA ILE A 13 14.59 17.29 -16.50
C ILE A 13 15.19 17.83 -17.80
N THR A 14 16.18 17.12 -18.35
CA THR A 14 16.79 17.45 -19.65
C THR A 14 15.88 16.99 -20.79
N ASP A 15 16.21 17.39 -22.02
CA ASP A 15 15.46 16.95 -23.20
C ASP A 15 15.56 15.44 -23.40
N GLU A 16 16.75 14.85 -23.19
CA GLU A 16 16.95 13.40 -23.18
C GLU A 16 16.11 12.74 -22.08
N GLY A 17 16.05 13.36 -20.90
CA GLY A 17 15.20 12.89 -19.80
C GLY A 17 13.71 12.89 -20.15
N ARG A 18 13.23 13.89 -20.90
CA ARG A 18 11.82 13.94 -21.36
C ARG A 18 11.51 12.86 -22.38
N ILE A 19 12.45 12.59 -23.29
CA ILE A 19 12.33 11.51 -24.29
C ILE A 19 12.25 10.17 -23.57
N GLU A 20 13.17 9.93 -22.63
CA GLU A 20 13.23 8.67 -21.89
C GLU A 20 12.00 8.46 -21.02
N LEU A 21 11.54 9.50 -20.31
CA LEU A 21 10.30 9.43 -19.52
C LEU A 21 9.09 9.08 -20.39
N ARG A 22 8.97 9.69 -21.58
CA ARG A 22 7.87 9.37 -22.51
C ARG A 22 7.94 7.92 -22.97
N ARG A 23 9.13 7.43 -23.32
CA ARG A 23 9.35 6.03 -23.73
C ARG A 23 8.89 5.07 -22.63
N TRP A 24 9.31 5.33 -21.39
CA TRP A 24 8.94 4.52 -20.23
C TRP A 24 7.43 4.50 -19.97
N LEU A 25 6.75 5.66 -20.00
CA LEU A 25 5.31 5.78 -19.73
C LEU A 25 4.40 4.96 -20.66
N VAL A 26 4.89 4.60 -21.85
CA VAL A 26 4.13 3.82 -22.85
C VAL A 26 4.69 2.42 -23.07
N THR A 27 5.64 1.99 -22.23
CA THR A 27 6.20 0.65 -22.27
C THR A 27 5.47 -0.24 -21.25
N PRO A 28 4.86 -1.36 -21.66
CA PRO A 28 4.26 -2.30 -20.73
C PRO A 28 5.30 -2.83 -19.73
N LEU A 29 4.90 -2.90 -18.46
CA LEU A 29 5.73 -3.49 -17.41
C LEU A 29 5.43 -4.99 -17.28
N PRO A 30 6.44 -5.82 -16.99
CA PRO A 30 6.19 -7.22 -16.65
C PRO A 30 5.38 -7.31 -15.35
N LEU A 31 4.69 -8.44 -15.17
CA LEU A 31 4.08 -8.75 -13.89
C LEU A 31 5.18 -9.17 -12.90
N ASP A 32 5.49 -8.30 -11.94
CA ASP A 32 6.44 -8.62 -10.89
C ASP A 32 5.78 -9.42 -9.76
N PRO A 33 6.50 -10.36 -9.14
CA PRO A 33 5.99 -11.09 -7.98
C PRO A 33 5.82 -10.14 -6.79
N VAL A 34 4.62 -10.12 -6.23
CA VAL A 34 4.33 -9.39 -4.99
C VAL A 34 4.83 -10.20 -3.80
N ARG A 35 5.60 -9.56 -2.91
CA ARG A 35 6.10 -10.18 -1.68
C ARG A 35 5.29 -9.72 -0.48
N GLU A 36 4.41 -10.58 0.00
CA GLU A 36 3.59 -10.34 1.20
C GLU A 36 4.20 -11.05 2.42
N ALA A 37 4.89 -10.30 3.28
CA ALA A 37 5.57 -10.86 4.45
C ALA A 37 4.60 -11.44 5.50
N SER A 38 3.40 -10.86 5.64
CA SER A 38 2.36 -11.36 6.54
C SER A 38 1.90 -12.77 6.15
N LEU A 39 1.71 -13.02 4.84
CA LEU A 39 1.34 -14.33 4.32
C LEU A 39 2.42 -15.38 4.58
N ILE A 40 3.69 -14.98 4.64
CA ILE A 40 4.79 -15.88 5.03
C ILE A 40 4.65 -16.29 6.51
N GLN A 41 4.32 -15.36 7.42
CA GLN A 41 4.08 -15.72 8.82
C GLN A 41 2.94 -16.72 8.97
N ILE A 42 1.85 -16.51 8.22
CA ILE A 42 0.68 -17.41 8.21
C ILE A 42 1.07 -18.79 7.69
N PHE A 43 1.84 -18.86 6.61
CA PHE A 43 2.27 -20.13 6.02
C PHE A 43 3.09 -20.98 7.01
N PHE A 44 3.86 -20.35 7.90
CA PHE A 44 4.72 -21.04 8.87
C PHE A 44 4.16 -21.11 10.29
N SER A 45 2.91 -20.70 10.54
CA SER A 45 2.34 -20.63 11.90
C SER A 45 1.80 -21.97 12.43
N HIS A 46 2.22 -23.11 11.87
CA HIS A 46 1.70 -24.44 12.23
C HIS A 46 1.99 -24.87 13.68
N PHE A 47 2.90 -24.18 14.37
CA PHE A 47 3.19 -24.40 15.80
C PHE A 47 2.73 -23.24 16.69
N SER A 48 2.00 -22.27 16.15
CA SER A 48 1.40 -21.18 16.91
C SER A 48 -0.01 -21.55 17.36
N SER A 49 -0.45 -20.99 18.49
CA SER A 49 -1.84 -21.14 18.93
C SER A 49 -2.78 -20.34 18.03
N ASN A 50 -4.06 -20.70 18.02
CA ASN A 50 -5.08 -19.97 17.25
C ASN A 50 -5.15 -18.50 17.69
N GLU A 51 -4.99 -18.23 18.99
CA GLU A 51 -5.00 -16.90 19.59
C GLU A 51 -3.77 -16.09 19.18
N GLU A 52 -2.58 -16.70 19.10
CA GLU A 52 -1.36 -16.03 18.62
C GLU A 52 -1.51 -15.63 17.15
N ILE A 53 -2.07 -16.51 16.32
CA ILE A 53 -2.33 -16.22 14.90
C ILE A 53 -3.41 -15.14 14.77
N ALA A 54 -4.49 -15.23 15.55
CA ALA A 54 -5.56 -14.24 15.56
C ALA A 54 -5.05 -12.84 15.91
N ALA A 55 -4.19 -12.72 16.93
CA ALA A 55 -3.59 -11.45 17.33
C ALA A 55 -2.76 -10.80 16.20
N LEU A 56 -2.07 -11.59 15.37
CA LEU A 56 -1.37 -11.06 14.19
C LEU A 56 -2.34 -10.45 13.17
N PHE A 57 -3.49 -11.10 12.94
CA PHE A 57 -4.52 -10.59 12.04
C PHE A 57 -5.15 -9.31 12.58
N GLU A 58 -5.52 -9.29 13.86
CA GLU A 58 -6.12 -8.11 14.50
C GLU A 58 -5.17 -6.90 14.47
N SER A 59 -3.87 -7.12 14.76
CA SER A 59 -2.86 -6.06 14.64
C SER A 59 -2.78 -5.53 13.21
N ARG A 60 -2.77 -6.44 12.22
CA ARG A 60 -2.69 -6.06 10.81
C ARG A 60 -3.93 -5.30 10.34
N MET A 61 -5.12 -5.72 10.75
CA MET A 61 -6.38 -5.03 10.45
C MET A 61 -6.35 -3.59 10.96
N LYS A 62 -5.88 -3.37 12.19
CA LYS A 62 -5.75 -2.02 12.76
C LYS A 62 -4.83 -1.12 11.92
N GLU A 63 -3.68 -1.64 11.49
CA GLU A 63 -2.78 -0.88 10.60
C GLU A 63 -3.43 -0.55 9.26
N ILE A 64 -4.19 -1.49 8.69
CA ILE A 64 -4.92 -1.29 7.43
C ILE A 64 -5.99 -0.21 7.59
N GLU A 65 -6.75 -0.22 8.69
CA GLU A 65 -7.76 0.80 8.99
C GLU A 65 -7.15 2.20 9.09
N GLU A 66 -6.04 2.33 9.82
CA GLU A 66 -5.29 3.59 9.92
C GLU A 66 -4.80 4.06 8.54
N HIS A 67 -4.29 3.14 7.72
CA HIS A 67 -3.81 3.47 6.38
C HIS A 67 -4.95 3.87 5.43
N LEU A 68 -6.08 3.16 5.46
CA LEU A 68 -7.29 3.52 4.71
C LEU A 68 -7.79 4.91 5.11
N HIS A 69 -7.73 5.25 6.39
CA HIS A 69 -8.09 6.60 6.85
C HIS A 69 -7.17 7.67 6.22
N ILE A 70 -5.87 7.42 6.14
CA ILE A 70 -4.91 8.34 5.49
C ILE A 70 -5.22 8.48 4.00
N LEU A 71 -5.46 7.37 3.29
CA LEU A 71 -5.74 7.39 1.85
C LEU A 71 -7.03 8.16 1.55
N LYS A 72 -8.12 7.83 2.24
CA LYS A 72 -9.46 8.42 2.00
C LYS A 72 -9.55 9.90 2.36
N ASN A 73 -8.69 10.38 3.25
CA ASN A 73 -8.76 11.77 3.74
C ASN A 73 -7.55 12.60 3.29
N VAL A 74 -6.35 12.23 3.73
CA VAL A 74 -5.14 13.04 3.53
C VAL A 74 -4.69 13.00 2.07
N ALA A 75 -4.59 11.80 1.49
CA ALA A 75 -4.16 11.66 0.09
C ALA A 75 -5.19 12.24 -0.88
N GLN A 76 -6.48 12.00 -0.64
CA GLN A 76 -7.57 12.59 -1.41
C GLN A 76 -7.51 14.14 -1.41
N ALA A 77 -7.38 14.75 -0.23
CA ALA A 77 -7.27 16.21 -0.12
C ALA A 77 -6.05 16.76 -0.88
N ALA A 78 -4.92 16.06 -0.79
CA ALA A 78 -3.70 16.45 -1.51
C ALA A 78 -3.86 16.37 -3.04
N ILE A 79 -4.59 15.36 -3.55
CA ILE A 79 -4.93 15.26 -4.98
C ILE A 79 -5.77 16.46 -5.42
N ASP A 80 -6.83 16.78 -4.66
CA ASP A 80 -7.74 17.86 -5.01
C ASP A 80 -7.06 19.24 -4.94
N GLU A 81 -6.22 19.47 -3.92
CA GLU A 81 -5.44 20.71 -3.80
C GLU A 81 -4.43 20.85 -4.96
N ASN A 82 -3.66 19.80 -5.25
CA ASN A 82 -2.67 19.84 -6.31
C ASN A 82 -3.31 20.02 -7.69
N ALA A 83 -4.44 19.35 -7.94
CA ALA A 83 -5.19 19.49 -9.18
C ALA A 83 -5.67 20.92 -9.38
N LYS A 84 -6.22 21.56 -8.33
CA LYS A 84 -6.61 22.97 -8.35
C LYS A 84 -5.42 23.88 -8.63
N ARG A 85 -4.27 23.62 -8.00
CA ARG A 85 -3.04 24.43 -8.15
C ARG A 85 -2.49 24.41 -9.58
N ILE A 86 -2.53 23.26 -10.25
CA ILE A 86 -2.01 23.14 -11.63
C ILE A 86 -3.08 23.35 -12.71
N GLY A 87 -4.37 23.34 -12.33
CA GLY A 87 -5.49 23.57 -13.25
C GLY A 87 -5.69 22.46 -14.29
N LEU A 88 -5.21 21.24 -14.03
CA LEU A 88 -5.28 20.11 -14.98
C LEU A 88 -6.16 18.97 -14.46
N GLU A 89 -7.42 18.95 -14.91
CA GLU A 89 -8.37 17.90 -14.53
C GLU A 89 -7.91 16.50 -14.94
N ARG A 90 -7.23 16.37 -16.09
CA ARG A 90 -6.67 15.08 -16.52
C ARG A 90 -5.67 14.52 -15.52
N ALA A 91 -4.86 15.39 -14.89
CA ALA A 91 -3.92 14.96 -13.88
C ALA A 91 -4.65 14.47 -12.62
N ARG A 92 -5.69 15.21 -12.17
CA ARG A 92 -6.56 14.81 -11.07
C ARG A 92 -7.12 13.40 -11.28
N GLN A 93 -7.71 13.12 -12.44
CA GLN A 93 -8.31 11.82 -12.75
C GLN A 93 -7.28 10.68 -12.73
N LEU A 94 -6.10 10.89 -13.30
CA LEU A 94 -5.03 9.88 -13.29
C LEU A 94 -4.52 9.60 -11.87
N TRP A 95 -4.39 10.62 -11.04
CA TRP A 95 -4.04 10.45 -9.63
C TRP A 95 -5.15 9.76 -8.85
N GLN A 96 -6.42 10.09 -9.14
CA GLN A 96 -7.57 9.45 -8.51
C GLN A 96 -7.59 7.95 -8.78
N ILE A 97 -7.42 7.53 -10.04
CA ILE A 97 -7.35 6.10 -10.40
C ILE A 97 -6.23 5.37 -9.63
N THR A 98 -5.11 6.06 -9.36
CA THR A 98 -4.00 5.50 -8.58
C THR A 98 -4.37 5.37 -7.10
N LEU A 99 -5.05 6.37 -6.53
CA LEU A 99 -5.54 6.34 -5.15
C LEU A 99 -6.62 5.27 -4.95
N ASP A 100 -7.57 5.18 -5.87
CA ASP A 100 -8.66 4.20 -5.85
C ASP A 100 -8.11 2.77 -5.83
N TYR A 101 -7.09 2.46 -6.64
CA TYR A 101 -6.40 1.16 -6.58
C TYR A 101 -5.88 0.83 -5.17
N GLY A 102 -5.25 1.80 -4.50
CA GLY A 102 -4.75 1.61 -3.15
C GLY A 102 -5.87 1.40 -2.12
N ILE A 103 -6.96 2.15 -2.24
CA ILE A 103 -8.14 2.01 -1.39
C ILE A 103 -8.76 0.62 -1.59
N ASP A 104 -9.06 0.25 -2.83
CA ASP A 104 -9.67 -1.03 -3.19
C ASP A 104 -8.82 -2.21 -2.69
N TYR A 105 -7.49 -2.11 -2.85
CA TYR A 105 -6.56 -3.12 -2.34
C TYR A 105 -6.69 -3.32 -0.82
N TYR A 106 -6.66 -2.23 -0.05
CA TYR A 106 -6.71 -2.33 1.41
C TYR A 106 -8.09 -2.65 1.95
N GLU A 107 -9.17 -2.24 1.28
CA GLU A 107 -10.52 -2.69 1.61
C GLU A 107 -10.69 -4.18 1.37
N PHE A 108 -10.15 -4.69 0.25
CA PHE A 108 -10.07 -6.13 0.01
C PHE A 108 -9.26 -6.84 1.10
N GLU A 109 -8.07 -6.34 1.42
CA GLU A 109 -7.18 -6.94 2.42
C GLU A 109 -7.88 -7.00 3.79
N LEU A 110 -8.53 -5.91 4.22
CA LEU A 110 -9.27 -5.85 5.49
C LEU A 110 -10.42 -6.87 5.52
N ALA A 111 -11.27 -6.88 4.49
CA ALA A 111 -12.38 -7.82 4.40
C ALA A 111 -11.90 -9.29 4.36
N TRP A 112 -10.76 -9.54 3.72
CA TRP A 112 -10.13 -10.86 3.72
C TRP A 112 -9.65 -11.26 5.13
N HIS A 113 -9.01 -10.36 5.87
CA HIS A 113 -8.57 -10.61 7.25
C HIS A 113 -9.76 -10.94 8.17
N GLU A 114 -10.84 -10.16 8.11
CA GLU A 114 -12.07 -10.43 8.87
C GLU A 114 -12.66 -11.82 8.59
N LYS A 115 -12.65 -12.21 7.32
CA LYS A 115 -13.11 -13.55 6.90
C LYS A 115 -12.18 -14.64 7.42
N MET A 116 -10.88 -14.45 7.36
CA MET A 116 -9.88 -15.43 7.77
C MET A 116 -9.78 -15.57 9.29
N LEU A 117 -10.02 -14.50 10.05
CA LEU A 117 -10.06 -14.56 11.51
C LEU A 117 -11.08 -15.58 12.02
N LYS A 118 -12.24 -15.67 11.35
CA LYS A 118 -13.25 -16.72 11.61
C LYS A 118 -12.70 -18.13 11.34
N THR A 119 -11.86 -18.29 10.33
CA THR A 119 -11.22 -19.58 10.02
C THR A 119 -10.18 -19.93 11.08
N ILE A 120 -9.36 -18.96 11.49
CA ILE A 120 -8.29 -19.11 12.48
C ILE A 120 -8.83 -19.54 13.84
N HIS A 121 -9.91 -18.92 14.31
CA HIS A 121 -10.54 -19.31 15.57
C HIS A 121 -11.07 -20.76 15.57
N ASN A 122 -11.33 -21.33 14.39
CA ASN A 122 -11.83 -22.70 14.23
C ASN A 122 -10.75 -23.68 13.75
N LEU A 123 -9.47 -23.29 13.74
CA LEU A 123 -8.38 -24.21 13.43
C LEU A 123 -8.30 -25.32 14.49
N PRO A 124 -7.82 -26.52 14.12
CA PRO A 124 -7.55 -27.57 15.08
C PRO A 124 -6.65 -27.05 16.22
N PRO A 125 -6.90 -27.46 17.47
CA PRO A 125 -6.07 -27.02 18.59
C PRO A 125 -4.62 -27.44 18.35
N LEU A 126 -3.69 -26.60 18.81
CA LEU A 126 -2.27 -26.87 18.74
C LEU A 126 -1.98 -28.22 19.40
N MET A 127 -1.60 -29.21 18.59
CA MET A 127 -1.14 -30.49 19.11
C MET A 127 0.30 -30.32 19.58
N PRO A 128 0.66 -30.78 20.78
CA PRO A 128 2.04 -30.75 21.22
C PRO A 128 2.89 -31.57 20.23
N PRO A 129 4.08 -31.08 19.83
CA PRO A 129 4.94 -31.83 18.93
C PRO A 129 5.24 -33.20 19.54
N THR A 130 4.94 -34.26 18.78
CA THR A 130 5.40 -35.62 19.11
C THR A 130 6.93 -35.61 19.14
N LYS A 131 7.49 -36.04 20.27
CA LYS A 131 8.94 -36.19 20.49
C LYS A 131 9.61 -37.07 19.45
#